data_AF-A0A369H3F3-F1
#
_entry.id   AF-A0A369H3F3-F1
#
_cell.length_a   1.000
_cell.length_b   1.000
_cell.length_c   1.000
_cell.angle_alpha   90.00
_cell.angle_beta   90.00
_cell.angle_gamma   90.00
#
_symmetry.space_group_name_H-M   'P 1'
#
loop_
_entity.id
_entity.type
_entity.pdbx_description
1 polymer ?
#
loop_
_entity_poly.entity_id
_entity_poly.type
_entity_poly.pdbx_seq_one_letter_code
_entity_poly.pdbx_strand_id
1 'polypeptide(L)'
;MPRHRRTARNESQQWRFELADTRRQNLESGLRALWVRRAESDRLRKARVSEKISQHKRAAAAPEREDERLTRTTILDKLMDTRVYTDIDRFSRAARSREGFLNRDSAKRECRLYALTELYINASNFIITDKELEDEVEYLFRDDYFQVQGHHENRLGMMENSWGLFGKPPSIANMLREDAGRSARMADQYASEYERSVYRHKRITEDLTGGKMP
;
A
#
# COMPACT_ATOMS: atom_id res chain seq x y z
N MET A 1 9.00 -3.25 -83.88
CA MET A 1 8.30 -4.18 -84.81
C MET A 1 8.48 -5.61 -84.33
N PRO A 2 7.45 -6.47 -84.40
CA PRO A 2 7.57 -7.86 -83.96
C PRO A 2 8.66 -8.55 -84.77
N ARG A 3 9.61 -9.21 -84.08
CA ARG A 3 10.82 -9.78 -84.69
C ARG A 3 10.52 -10.87 -85.75
N HIS A 4 9.31 -11.41 -85.77
CA HIS A 4 8.82 -12.30 -86.83
C HIS A 4 7.38 -11.95 -87.22
N ARG A 5 7.19 -11.40 -88.43
CA ARG A 5 5.87 -11.18 -89.05
C ARG A 5 5.65 -12.23 -90.14
N ARG A 6 4.54 -12.98 -90.05
CA ARG A 6 4.11 -13.89 -91.13
C ARG A 6 3.60 -13.06 -92.31
N THR A 7 3.91 -13.46 -93.55
CA THR A 7 3.41 -12.80 -94.77
C THR A 7 1.91 -13.05 -94.94
N ALA A 8 1.15 -12.02 -95.35
CA ALA A 8 -0.27 -12.14 -95.62
C ALA A 8 -0.51 -12.99 -96.88
N ARG A 9 -1.45 -13.95 -96.82
CA ARG A 9 -1.85 -14.79 -97.97
C ARG A 9 -3.16 -14.33 -98.62
N ASN A 10 -3.92 -13.44 -97.99
CA ASN A 10 -5.23 -12.96 -98.45
C ASN A 10 -5.48 -11.52 -97.95
N GLU A 11 -6.30 -10.72 -98.65
CA GLU A 11 -6.63 -9.33 -98.31
C GLU A 11 -7.18 -9.18 -96.89
N SER A 12 -8.04 -10.11 -96.46
CA SER A 12 -8.58 -10.14 -95.10
C SER A 12 -7.51 -10.30 -94.01
N GLN A 13 -6.40 -10.97 -94.31
CA GLN A 13 -5.26 -11.11 -93.39
C GLN A 13 -4.40 -9.85 -93.38
N GLN A 14 -4.23 -9.19 -94.52
CA GLN A 14 -3.52 -7.92 -94.62
C GLN A 14 -4.22 -6.83 -93.79
N TRP A 15 -5.54 -6.69 -93.93
CA TRP A 15 -6.35 -5.78 -93.11
C TRP A 15 -6.22 -6.06 -91.60
N ARG A 16 -6.25 -7.34 -91.20
CA ARG A 16 -6.05 -7.72 -89.78
C ARG A 16 -4.66 -7.36 -89.27
N PHE A 17 -3.63 -7.50 -90.10
CA PHE A 17 -2.27 -7.11 -89.71
C PHE A 17 -2.10 -5.59 -89.61
N GLU A 18 -2.70 -4.83 -90.52
CA GLU A 18 -2.75 -3.36 -90.45
C GLU A 18 -3.47 -2.91 -89.18
N LEU A 19 -4.66 -3.48 -88.89
CA LEU A 19 -5.41 -3.18 -87.67
C LEU A 19 -4.63 -3.53 -86.40
N ALA A 20 -3.88 -4.64 -86.39
CA ALA A 20 -3.03 -5.02 -85.28
C ALA A 20 -1.83 -4.07 -85.10
N ASP A 21 -1.24 -3.57 -86.18
CA ASP A 21 -0.18 -2.56 -86.14
C ASP A 21 -0.69 -1.21 -85.63
N THR A 22 -1.85 -0.76 -86.11
CA THR A 22 -2.51 0.46 -85.60
C THR A 22 -2.82 0.33 -84.11
N ARG A 23 -3.32 -0.83 -83.65
CA ARG A 23 -3.57 -1.08 -82.22
C ARG A 23 -2.28 -1.07 -81.39
N ARG A 24 -1.19 -1.68 -81.89
CA ARG A 24 0.12 -1.66 -81.20
C ARG A 24 0.68 -0.25 -81.09
N GLN A 25 0.61 0.52 -82.18
CA GLN A 25 1.06 1.90 -82.21
C GLN A 25 0.24 2.78 -81.27
N ASN A 26 -1.09 2.62 -81.25
CA ASN A 26 -1.98 3.35 -80.34
C ASN A 26 -1.78 2.97 -78.87
N LEU A 27 -1.52 1.68 -78.59
CA LEU A 27 -1.22 1.23 -77.24
C LEU A 27 0.12 1.79 -76.75
N GLU A 28 1.16 1.75 -77.60
CA GLU A 28 2.47 2.29 -77.28
C GLU A 28 2.43 3.80 -77.06
N SER A 29 1.78 4.56 -77.95
CA SER A 29 1.63 6.01 -77.81
C SER A 29 0.76 6.37 -76.61
N GLY A 30 -0.34 5.65 -76.39
CA GLY A 30 -1.24 5.85 -75.25
C GLY A 30 -0.55 5.58 -73.92
N LEU A 31 0.19 4.47 -73.79
CA LEU A 31 0.94 4.15 -72.57
C LEU A 31 2.03 5.19 -72.28
N ARG A 32 2.77 5.63 -73.31
CA ARG A 32 3.78 6.69 -73.16
C ARG A 32 3.14 8.00 -72.71
N ALA A 33 2.04 8.43 -73.32
CA ALA A 33 1.34 9.65 -72.96
C ALA A 33 0.77 9.60 -71.53
N LEU A 34 0.17 8.48 -71.13
CA LEU A 34 -0.35 8.29 -69.77
C LEU A 34 0.76 8.28 -68.73
N TRP A 35 1.89 7.64 -69.02
CA TRP A 35 3.06 7.65 -68.14
C TRP A 35 3.58 9.08 -67.95
N VAL A 36 3.74 9.85 -69.03
CA VAL A 36 4.22 11.24 -68.96
C VAL A 36 3.28 12.10 -68.14
N ARG A 37 1.96 11.96 -68.36
CA ARG A 37 0.94 12.68 -67.59
C ARG A 37 0.98 12.33 -66.10
N ARG A 38 1.16 11.05 -65.77
CA ARG A 38 1.28 10.59 -64.38
C ARG A 38 2.55 11.13 -63.73
N ALA A 39 3.70 11.01 -64.41
CA ALA A 39 4.98 11.51 -63.90
C ALA A 39 4.93 13.01 -63.62
N GLU A 40 4.31 13.80 -64.52
CA GLU A 40 4.13 15.23 -64.32
C GLU A 40 3.16 15.54 -63.17
N SER A 41 2.04 14.81 -63.07
CA SER A 41 1.10 14.97 -61.95
C SER A 41 1.75 14.65 -60.60
N ASP A 42 2.55 13.58 -60.53
CA ASP A 42 3.28 13.18 -59.33
C ASP A 42 4.37 14.20 -58.97
N ARG A 43 5.07 14.77 -59.97
CA ARG A 43 6.05 15.85 -59.76
C ARG A 43 5.39 17.10 -59.16
N LEU A 44 4.29 17.56 -59.75
CA LEU A 44 3.55 18.72 -59.26
C LEU A 44 2.99 18.50 -57.85
N ARG A 45 2.46 17.29 -57.60
CA ARG A 45 1.97 16.91 -56.27
C ARG A 45 3.10 16.93 -55.24
N LYS A 46 4.25 16.32 -55.55
CA LYS A 46 5.42 16.30 -54.66
C LYS A 46 5.91 17.71 -54.35
N ALA A 47 6.02 18.58 -55.36
CA ALA A 47 6.41 19.97 -55.18
C ALA A 47 5.45 20.74 -54.25
N ARG A 48 4.13 20.56 -54.44
CA ARG A 48 3.12 21.18 -53.57
C ARG A 48 3.20 20.66 -52.12
N VAL A 49 3.39 19.35 -51.96
CA VAL A 49 3.51 18.73 -50.64
C VAL A 49 4.78 19.20 -49.93
N SER A 50 5.91 19.23 -50.62
CA SER A 50 7.18 19.70 -50.03
C SER A 50 7.08 21.16 -49.60
N GLU A 51 6.45 22.01 -50.40
CA GLU A 51 6.24 23.42 -50.07
C GLU A 51 5.32 23.58 -48.85
N LYS A 52 4.23 22.81 -48.79
CA LYS A 52 3.34 22.83 -47.63
C LYS A 52 4.05 22.35 -46.35
N ILE A 53 4.86 21.29 -46.44
CA ILE A 53 5.66 20.79 -45.31
C ILE A 53 6.68 21.84 -44.86
N SER A 54 7.35 22.52 -45.80
CA SER A 54 8.33 23.56 -45.46
C SER A 54 7.66 24.74 -44.74
N GLN A 55 6.48 25.15 -45.21
CA GLN A 55 5.67 26.20 -44.58
C GLN A 55 5.23 25.82 -43.16
N HIS A 56 4.72 24.59 -42.96
CA HIS A 56 4.33 24.13 -41.63
C HIS A 56 5.52 24.02 -40.67
N LYS A 57 6.67 23.52 -41.15
CA LYS A 57 7.90 23.48 -40.35
C LYS A 57 8.37 24.87 -39.97
N ARG A 58 8.32 25.82 -40.90
CA ARG A 58 8.69 27.22 -40.65
C ARG A 58 7.74 27.86 -39.62
N ALA A 59 6.44 27.62 -39.73
CA ALA A 59 5.47 28.12 -38.78
C ALA A 59 5.63 27.50 -37.38
N ALA A 60 5.94 26.21 -37.28
CA ALA A 60 6.14 25.51 -36.01
C ALA A 60 7.45 25.91 -35.30
N ALA A 61 8.49 26.25 -36.05
CA ALA A 61 9.77 26.72 -35.52
C ALA A 61 9.84 28.26 -35.39
N ALA A 62 8.78 28.97 -35.76
CA ALA A 62 8.73 30.42 -35.62
C ALA A 62 8.75 30.78 -34.13
N PRO A 63 9.52 31.80 -33.73
CA PRO A 63 9.51 32.27 -32.34
C PRO A 63 8.14 32.85 -31.98
N GLU A 64 7.85 32.89 -30.68
CA GLU A 64 6.69 33.59 -30.13
C GLU A 64 6.69 35.07 -30.56
N ARG A 65 5.51 35.69 -30.61
CA ARG A 65 5.38 37.12 -30.93
C ARG A 65 5.92 37.96 -29.77
N GLU A 66 6.63 39.04 -30.07
CA GLU A 66 7.31 39.85 -29.05
C GLU A 66 6.37 40.46 -28.01
N ASP A 67 5.16 40.86 -28.41
CA ASP A 67 4.15 41.37 -27.50
C ASP A 67 3.59 40.27 -26.58
N GLU A 68 3.41 39.04 -27.06
CA GLU A 68 3.06 37.90 -26.21
C GLU A 68 4.18 37.60 -25.21
N ARG A 69 5.44 37.59 -25.66
CA ARG A 69 6.61 37.37 -24.81
C ARG A 69 6.71 38.40 -23.68
N LEU A 70 6.36 39.66 -23.94
CA LEU A 70 6.44 40.76 -22.98
C LEU A 70 5.21 40.91 -22.09
N THR A 71 4.04 40.48 -22.55
CA THR A 71 2.77 40.55 -21.79
C THR A 71 2.48 39.29 -20.98
N ARG A 72 3.12 38.16 -21.32
CA ARG A 72 2.99 36.92 -20.56
C ARG A 72 3.51 37.11 -19.13
N THR A 73 2.83 36.45 -18.20
CA THR A 73 3.31 36.36 -16.82
C THR A 73 4.64 35.61 -16.73
N THR A 74 5.45 35.97 -15.73
CA THR A 74 6.72 35.30 -15.49
C THR A 74 6.50 33.95 -14.81
N ILE A 75 7.13 32.90 -15.34
CA ILE A 75 7.19 31.58 -14.72
C ILE A 75 8.66 31.30 -14.41
N LEU A 76 8.95 30.81 -13.21
CA LEU A 76 10.31 30.47 -12.81
C LEU A 76 10.80 29.23 -13.55
N ASP A 77 12.00 29.27 -14.11
CA ASP A 77 12.58 28.13 -14.87
C ASP A 77 12.65 26.84 -14.03
N LYS A 78 12.83 26.95 -12.72
CA LYS A 78 12.82 25.80 -11.80
C LYS A 78 11.48 25.07 -11.75
N LEU A 79 10.37 25.74 -12.08
CA LEU A 79 9.05 25.11 -12.19
C LEU A 79 8.86 24.40 -13.54
N MET A 80 9.61 24.81 -14.57
CA MET A 80 9.60 24.15 -15.87
C MET A 80 10.46 22.89 -15.90
N ASP A 81 11.43 22.77 -14.99
CA ASP A 81 12.17 21.53 -14.79
C ASP A 81 11.29 20.47 -14.11
N THR A 82 10.66 19.64 -14.94
CA THR A 82 9.80 18.52 -14.49
C THR A 82 10.60 17.25 -14.22
N ARG A 83 11.93 17.29 -14.36
CA ARG A 83 12.76 16.11 -14.16
C ARG A 83 12.91 15.81 -12.67
N VAL A 84 12.61 14.57 -12.31
CA VAL A 84 12.87 14.08 -10.95
C VAL A 84 14.30 13.57 -10.87
N TYR A 85 15.14 14.28 -10.12
CA TYR A 85 16.51 13.85 -9.84
C TYR A 85 16.54 12.89 -8.65
N THR A 86 17.50 11.97 -8.67
CA THR A 86 17.75 11.11 -7.51
C THR A 86 18.38 11.92 -6.39
N ASP A 87 17.91 11.68 -5.16
CA ASP A 87 18.51 12.25 -3.96
C ASP A 87 19.98 11.81 -3.84
N ILE A 88 20.86 12.80 -3.66
CA ILE A 88 22.31 12.61 -3.49
C ILE A 88 22.58 11.81 -2.21
N ASP A 89 21.78 12.06 -1.16
CA ASP A 89 21.94 11.46 0.17
C ASP A 89 21.11 10.18 0.35
N ARG A 90 20.66 9.56 -0.73
CA ARG A 90 19.79 8.37 -0.66
C ARG A 90 20.37 7.24 0.19
N PHE A 91 21.69 7.04 0.13
CA PHE A 91 22.36 5.94 0.85
C PHE A 91 22.52 6.25 2.34
N SER A 92 22.84 7.50 2.70
CA SER A 92 22.95 7.92 4.10
C SER A 92 21.59 7.90 4.79
N ARG A 93 20.53 8.34 4.09
CA ARG A 93 19.15 8.26 4.57
C ARG A 93 18.68 6.82 4.76
N ALA A 94 19.01 5.92 3.82
CA ALA A 94 18.68 4.50 3.95
C ALA A 94 19.39 3.85 5.16
N ALA A 95 20.66 4.17 5.39
CA ALA A 95 21.40 3.69 6.56
C ALA A 95 20.77 4.15 7.88
N ARG A 96 20.42 5.45 8.00
CA ARG A 96 19.72 5.99 9.18
C ARG A 96 18.35 5.36 9.38
N SER A 97 17.61 5.15 8.29
CA SER A 97 16.30 4.49 8.34
C SER A 97 16.41 3.05 8.83
N ARG A 98 17.44 2.31 8.38
CA ARG A 98 17.72 0.95 8.84
C ARG A 98 18.02 0.91 10.34
N GLU A 99 18.85 1.80 10.85
CA GLU A 99 19.13 1.90 12.29
C GLU A 99 17.86 2.16 13.09
N GLY A 100 17.04 3.13 12.65
CA GLY A 100 15.77 3.42 13.30
C GLY A 100 14.76 2.26 13.23
N PHE A 101 14.82 1.43 12.19
CA PHE A 101 14.03 0.20 12.10
C PHE A 101 14.52 -0.84 13.12
N LEU A 102 15.83 -1.08 13.18
CA LEU A 102 16.43 -2.04 14.11
C LEU A 102 16.12 -1.70 15.56
N ASN A 103 16.15 -0.42 15.94
CA ASN A 103 15.79 0.03 17.29
C ASN A 103 14.31 -0.22 17.65
N ARG A 104 13.40 -0.09 16.67
CA ARG A 104 11.99 -0.43 16.90
C ARG A 104 11.77 -1.93 16.99
N ASP A 105 12.52 -2.68 16.20
CA ASP A 105 12.45 -4.13 16.18
C ASP A 105 13.04 -4.75 17.45
N SER A 106 14.12 -4.18 18.01
CA SER A 106 14.62 -4.54 19.34
C SER A 106 13.60 -4.22 20.43
N ALA A 107 13.00 -3.02 20.44
CA ALA A 107 11.96 -2.68 21.40
C ALA A 107 10.77 -3.66 21.38
N LYS A 108 10.34 -4.10 20.19
CA LYS A 108 9.30 -5.14 20.05
C LYS A 108 9.75 -6.50 20.59
N ARG A 109 11.03 -6.87 20.46
CA ARG A 109 11.58 -8.09 21.06
C ARG A 109 11.55 -8.00 22.58
N GLU A 110 11.98 -6.89 23.15
CA GLU A 110 11.94 -6.66 24.60
C GLU A 110 10.52 -6.73 25.15
N CYS A 111 9.53 -6.10 24.51
CA CYS A 111 8.13 -6.21 24.94
C CYS A 111 7.61 -7.67 24.92
N ARG A 112 8.02 -8.48 23.92
CA ARG A 112 7.65 -9.90 23.89
C ARG A 112 8.33 -10.68 25.00
N LEU A 113 9.60 -10.40 25.28
CA LEU A 113 10.32 -11.04 26.38
C LEU A 113 9.64 -10.72 27.71
N TYR A 114 9.26 -9.45 27.94
CA TYR A 114 8.52 -9.02 29.12
C TYR A 114 7.17 -9.74 29.27
N ALA A 115 6.41 -9.88 28.19
CA ALA A 115 5.15 -10.63 28.23
C ALA A 115 5.36 -12.12 28.54
N LEU A 116 6.45 -12.73 28.06
CA LEU A 116 6.80 -14.11 28.36
C LEU A 116 7.26 -14.29 29.81
N THR A 117 7.99 -13.34 30.39
CA THR A 117 8.39 -13.41 31.80
C THR A 117 7.19 -13.25 32.72
N GLU A 118 6.24 -12.37 32.37
CA GLU A 118 4.96 -12.26 33.09
C GLU A 118 4.18 -13.58 33.03
N LEU A 119 4.10 -14.22 31.86
CA LEU A 119 3.46 -15.53 31.72
C LEU A 119 4.18 -16.58 32.57
N TYR A 120 5.51 -16.61 32.58
CA TYR A 120 6.30 -17.58 33.35
C TYR A 120 6.05 -17.45 34.86
N ILE A 121 5.99 -16.23 35.38
CA ILE A 121 5.70 -16.00 36.81
C ILE A 121 4.28 -16.41 37.15
N ASN A 122 3.33 -16.09 36.28
CA ASN A 122 1.92 -16.46 36.48
C ASN A 122 1.66 -17.97 36.26
N ALA A 123 2.57 -18.69 35.60
CA ALA A 123 2.44 -20.11 35.33
C ALA A 123 2.49 -20.98 36.59
N SER A 124 2.95 -20.44 37.73
CA SER A 124 2.85 -21.13 39.03
C SER A 124 1.41 -21.36 39.48
N ASN A 125 0.46 -20.55 39.00
CA ASN A 125 -0.97 -20.70 39.30
C ASN A 125 -1.69 -21.56 38.26
N PHE A 126 -0.99 -22.10 37.25
CA PHE A 126 -1.61 -22.92 36.24
C PHE A 126 -1.69 -24.37 36.72
N ILE A 127 -2.87 -24.96 36.53
CA ILE A 127 -3.09 -26.39 36.73
C ILE A 127 -2.64 -27.09 35.44
N ILE A 128 -1.56 -27.87 35.50
CA ILE A 128 -0.98 -28.53 34.33
C ILE A 128 -1.23 -30.04 34.38
N THR A 129 -1.25 -30.62 35.59
CA THR A 129 -1.42 -32.06 35.79
C THR A 129 -2.79 -32.41 36.37
N ASP A 130 -3.25 -33.63 36.10
CA ASP A 130 -4.54 -34.12 36.62
C ASP A 130 -4.56 -34.18 38.15
N LYS A 131 -3.40 -34.40 38.79
CA LYS A 131 -3.28 -34.36 40.26
C LYS A 131 -3.50 -32.97 40.83
N GLU A 132 -2.84 -31.96 40.26
CA GLU A 132 -3.06 -30.56 40.66
C GLU A 132 -4.53 -30.17 40.49
N LEU A 133 -5.20 -30.69 39.46
CA LEU A 133 -6.63 -30.46 39.26
C LEU A 133 -7.47 -31.13 40.34
N GLU A 134 -7.22 -32.39 40.67
CA GLU A 134 -7.93 -33.11 41.73
C GLU A 134 -7.75 -32.42 43.08
N ASP A 135 -6.52 -32.02 43.42
CA ASP A 135 -6.18 -31.32 44.66
C ASP A 135 -6.90 -29.95 44.75
N GLU A 136 -6.89 -29.16 43.68
CA GLU A 136 -7.59 -27.86 43.62
C GLU A 136 -9.11 -28.01 43.65
N VAL A 137 -9.66 -29.05 43.02
CA VAL A 137 -11.09 -29.35 43.08
C VAL A 137 -11.49 -29.76 44.50
N GLU A 138 -10.73 -30.64 45.15
CA GLU A 138 -11.00 -31.02 46.54
C GLU A 138 -10.88 -29.81 47.47
N TYR A 139 -9.93 -28.91 47.21
CA TYR A 139 -9.78 -27.69 48.00
C TYR A 139 -10.95 -26.70 47.82
N LEU A 140 -11.28 -26.34 46.58
CA LEU A 140 -12.29 -25.32 46.26
C LEU A 140 -13.73 -25.81 46.46
N PHE A 141 -14.01 -27.09 46.26
CA PHE A 141 -15.36 -27.67 46.34
C PHE A 141 -15.61 -28.43 47.64
N ARG A 142 -14.84 -28.17 48.71
CA ARG A 142 -15.19 -28.60 50.06
C ARG A 142 -16.51 -27.98 50.50
N ASP A 143 -17.38 -28.78 51.10
CA ASP A 143 -18.69 -28.34 51.60
C ASP A 143 -18.57 -27.14 52.57
N ASP A 144 -17.48 -27.10 53.35
CA ASP A 144 -17.20 -26.03 54.32
C ASP A 144 -16.32 -24.89 53.77
N TYR A 145 -15.95 -24.89 52.48
CA TYR A 145 -14.97 -23.93 51.91
C TYR A 145 -15.33 -22.47 52.22
N PHE A 146 -16.57 -22.08 51.91
CA PHE A 146 -17.01 -20.70 52.11
C PHE A 146 -17.16 -20.32 53.59
N GLN A 147 -17.42 -21.29 54.47
CA GLN A 147 -17.51 -21.07 55.92
C GLN A 147 -16.12 -20.85 56.52
N VAL A 148 -15.15 -21.70 56.15
CA VAL A 148 -13.76 -21.59 56.62
C VAL A 148 -13.10 -20.30 56.14
N GLN A 149 -13.28 -19.93 54.86
CA GLN A 149 -12.76 -18.68 54.31
C GLN A 149 -13.43 -17.45 54.96
N GLY A 150 -14.74 -17.50 55.20
CA GLY A 150 -15.48 -16.46 55.90
C GLY A 150 -14.98 -16.21 57.32
N HIS A 151 -14.66 -17.27 58.06
CA HIS A 151 -14.08 -17.18 59.40
C HIS A 151 -12.67 -16.58 59.38
N HIS A 152 -11.83 -16.92 58.40
CA HIS A 152 -10.48 -16.37 58.26
C HIS A 152 -10.51 -14.86 57.95
N GLU A 153 -11.52 -14.39 57.24
CA GLU A 153 -11.71 -12.96 56.92
C GLU A 153 -12.50 -12.18 57.99
N ASN A 154 -12.73 -12.75 59.18
CA ASN A 154 -13.53 -12.17 60.27
C ASN A 154 -14.95 -11.74 59.85
N ARG A 155 -15.59 -12.48 58.93
CA ARG A 155 -16.95 -12.17 58.44
C ARG A 155 -17.95 -13.16 59.06
N LEU A 156 -18.85 -12.65 59.90
CA LEU A 156 -19.89 -13.44 60.57
C LEU A 156 -21.23 -13.33 59.82
N GLY A 157 -21.73 -14.44 59.27
CA GLY A 157 -23.11 -14.58 58.76
C GLY A 157 -23.22 -15.41 57.48
N MET A 158 -24.13 -16.40 57.47
CA MET A 158 -24.38 -17.43 56.43
C MET A 158 -23.70 -17.22 55.08
N MET A 159 -22.46 -17.72 54.97
CA MET A 159 -21.62 -17.63 53.77
C MET A 159 -21.65 -18.97 53.04
N GLU A 160 -22.81 -19.38 52.52
CA GLU A 160 -22.92 -20.63 51.74
C GLU A 160 -22.62 -20.42 50.25
N ASN A 161 -22.36 -19.17 49.83
CA ASN A 161 -22.14 -18.83 48.42
C ASN A 161 -21.07 -17.73 48.23
N SER A 162 -20.61 -17.61 46.98
CA SER A 162 -19.61 -16.62 46.57
C SER A 162 -20.03 -15.17 46.79
N TRP A 163 -21.34 -14.89 46.83
CA TRP A 163 -21.88 -13.55 47.04
C TRP A 163 -21.85 -13.13 48.51
N GLY A 164 -22.00 -14.10 49.42
CA GLY A 164 -21.77 -13.91 50.85
C GLY A 164 -20.30 -13.63 51.13
N LEU A 165 -19.39 -14.40 50.52
CA LEU A 165 -17.94 -14.26 50.71
C LEU A 165 -17.36 -13.01 50.04
N PHE A 166 -17.49 -12.88 48.72
CA PHE A 166 -16.83 -11.82 47.94
C PHE A 166 -17.70 -10.56 47.76
N GLY A 167 -18.96 -10.61 48.18
CA GLY A 167 -19.93 -9.55 47.92
C GLY A 167 -20.45 -9.56 46.49
N LYS A 168 -21.32 -8.59 46.16
CA LYS A 168 -21.78 -8.38 44.79
C LYS A 168 -20.59 -8.07 43.86
N PRO A 169 -20.58 -8.58 42.61
CA PRO A 169 -19.57 -8.23 41.64
C PRO A 169 -19.58 -6.72 41.42
N PRO A 170 -18.41 -6.12 41.12
CA PRO A 170 -18.28 -4.69 40.98
C PRO A 170 -19.13 -4.19 39.82
N SER A 171 -20.08 -3.29 40.11
CA SER A 171 -20.81 -2.57 39.06
C SER A 171 -20.02 -1.33 38.60
N ILE A 172 -20.38 -0.77 37.46
CA ILE A 172 -19.80 0.49 36.94
C ILE A 172 -19.86 1.61 38.01
N ALA A 173 -20.98 1.70 38.73
CA ALA A 173 -21.16 2.68 39.81
C ALA A 173 -20.25 2.43 41.03
N ASN A 174 -19.76 1.20 41.22
CA ASN A 174 -18.79 0.86 42.26
C ASN A 174 -17.37 1.20 41.78
N MET A 175 -17.02 0.88 40.53
CA MET A 175 -15.73 1.23 39.92
C MET A 175 -15.51 2.75 39.88
N LEU A 176 -16.55 3.52 39.52
CA LEU A 176 -16.47 4.98 39.50
C LEU A 176 -16.31 5.58 40.90
N ARG A 177 -16.95 4.97 41.91
CA ARG A 177 -16.79 5.39 43.31
C ARG A 177 -15.39 5.10 43.83
N GLU A 178 -14.82 3.97 43.42
CA GLU A 178 -13.47 3.56 43.75
C GLU A 178 -12.41 4.51 43.15
N ASP A 179 -12.60 4.97 41.92
CA ASP A 179 -11.73 5.97 41.28
C ASP A 179 -11.88 7.37 41.93
N ALA A 180 -13.06 7.68 42.45
CA ALA A 180 -13.33 8.90 43.24
C ALA A 180 -12.87 8.81 44.71
N GLY A 181 -12.08 7.79 45.09
CA GLY A 181 -11.49 7.64 46.43
C GLY A 181 -12.46 7.11 47.50
N ARG A 182 -13.57 6.48 47.12
CA ARG A 182 -14.51 5.83 48.05
C ARG A 182 -14.81 4.40 47.57
N SER A 183 -14.15 3.40 48.15
CA SER A 183 -14.43 1.99 47.81
C SER A 183 -15.88 1.60 48.16
N ALA A 184 -16.56 0.91 47.25
CA ALA A 184 -17.93 0.42 47.45
C ALA A 184 -18.01 -1.03 47.95
N ARG A 185 -16.84 -1.69 48.13
CA ARG A 185 -16.70 -3.01 48.73
C ARG A 185 -16.45 -2.84 50.22
N MET A 186 -17.28 -3.48 51.06
CA MET A 186 -17.09 -3.47 52.53
C MET A 186 -15.77 -4.16 52.94
N ALA A 187 -15.26 -5.09 52.11
CA ALA A 187 -13.94 -5.70 52.27
C ALA A 187 -12.78 -4.71 52.02
N ASP A 188 -12.96 -3.76 51.08
CA ASP A 188 -11.96 -2.74 50.72
C ASP A 188 -12.10 -1.46 51.56
N GLN A 189 -12.88 -1.46 52.63
CA GLN A 189 -12.86 -0.36 53.60
C GLN A 189 -11.52 -0.31 54.37
N TYR A 190 -10.81 -1.45 54.44
CA TYR A 190 -9.52 -1.58 55.13
C TYR A 190 -8.31 -1.79 54.20
N ALA A 191 -8.52 -2.11 52.92
CA ALA A 191 -7.46 -2.08 51.91
C ALA A 191 -7.07 -0.62 51.66
N SER A 192 -6.08 -0.16 52.43
CA SER A 192 -5.61 1.21 52.45
C SER A 192 -5.20 1.66 51.05
N GLU A 193 -5.52 2.90 50.66
CA GLU A 193 -4.93 3.61 49.50
C GLU A 193 -3.41 3.34 49.36
N TYR A 194 -2.75 3.11 50.49
CA TYR A 194 -1.37 2.66 50.60
C TYR A 194 -1.06 1.37 49.82
N GLU A 195 -1.83 0.29 49.98
CA GLU A 195 -1.58 -1.00 49.31
C GLU A 195 -1.70 -0.87 47.78
N ARG A 196 -2.69 -0.09 47.33
CA ARG A 196 -2.88 0.24 45.91
C ARG A 196 -1.70 1.02 45.35
N SER A 197 -1.24 2.01 46.11
CA SER A 197 -0.06 2.80 45.76
C SER A 197 1.20 1.92 45.69
N VAL A 198 1.40 1.03 46.65
CA VAL A 198 2.51 0.06 46.66
C VAL A 198 2.47 -0.84 45.43
N TYR A 199 1.29 -1.38 45.08
CA TYR A 199 1.15 -2.22 43.88
C TYR A 199 1.43 -1.44 42.59
N ARG A 200 0.91 -0.21 42.46
CA ARG A 200 1.18 0.65 41.31
C ARG A 200 2.66 1.02 41.22
N HIS A 201 3.28 1.35 42.35
CA HIS A 201 4.70 1.68 42.41
C HIS A 201 5.56 0.47 42.04
N LYS A 202 5.23 -0.72 42.55
CA LYS A 202 5.86 -1.98 42.14
C LYS A 202 5.76 -2.18 40.64
N ARG A 203 4.56 -2.05 40.06
CA ARG A 203 4.34 -2.20 38.61
C ARG A 203 5.14 -1.18 37.78
N ILE A 204 5.15 0.10 38.19
CA ILE A 204 5.92 1.14 37.50
C ILE A 204 7.42 0.82 37.53
N THR A 205 7.92 0.39 38.69
CA THR A 205 9.33 0.01 38.84
C THR A 205 9.67 -1.22 38.01
N GLU A 206 8.79 -2.23 37.95
CA GLU A 206 8.97 -3.41 37.10
C GLU A 206 8.99 -3.06 35.61
N ASP A 207 8.07 -2.21 35.17
CA ASP A 207 8.00 -1.75 33.77
C ASP A 207 9.23 -0.93 33.39
N LEU A 208 9.79 -0.14 34.32
CA LEU A 208 10.98 0.68 34.08
C LEU A 208 12.28 -0.13 34.13
N THR A 209 12.37 -1.11 35.03
CA THR A 209 13.58 -1.92 35.24
C THR A 209 13.64 -3.15 34.32
N GLY A 210 12.52 -3.53 33.71
CA GLY A 210 12.42 -4.69 32.81
C GLY A 210 12.47 -6.04 33.54
N GLY A 211 12.49 -6.04 34.87
CA GLY A 211 12.53 -7.22 35.73
C GLY A 211 11.35 -7.23 36.70
N LYS A 212 10.94 -8.43 37.10
CA LYS A 212 9.83 -8.63 38.05
C LYS A 212 10.40 -8.66 39.47
N MET A 213 9.83 -7.86 40.36
CA MET A 213 10.26 -7.83 41.76
C MET A 213 9.47 -8.89 42.54
N PRO A 214 10.11 -9.68 43.42
CA PRO A 214 9.40 -10.59 44.31
C PRO A 214 8.38 -9.83 45.20
#